data_AF-A0A956K8Y6-F1
#
_entry.id   AF-A0A956K8Y6-F1
#
_cell.length_a   1.000
_cell.length_b   1.000
_cell.length_c   1.000
_cell.angle_alpha   90.00
_cell.angle_beta   90.00
_cell.angle_gamma   90.00
#
_symmetry.space_group_name_H-M   'P 1'
#
loop_
_entity.id
_entity.type
_entity.pdbx_description
1 polymer ?
#
loop_
_entity_poly.entity_id
_entity_poly.type
_entity_poly.pdbx_seq_one_letter_code
_entity_poly.pdbx_strand_id
1 'polypeptide(L)'
;GHAVVPLLNETEALPPGPVYLHDVHQLAVEQYQREGRWPGWTAAGINRAQAGLFFPEMHMLSDEIALWERMGTAPVMVLTLDDVPVTVVYAR
;
A
#
# COMPACT_ATOMS: atom_id res chain seq x y z
N GLY A 1 12.39 24.86 1.42
CA GLY A 1 12.14 24.18 2.69
C GLY A 1 10.83 23.47 2.56
N HIS A 2 10.85 22.17 2.31
CA HIS A 2 9.63 21.37 2.22
C HIS A 2 9.61 20.49 3.45
N ALA A 3 8.64 20.75 4.32
CA ALA A 3 8.40 19.96 5.50
C ALA A 3 8.02 18.55 5.04
N VAL A 4 8.97 17.63 5.16
CA VAL A 4 8.71 16.20 5.11
C VAL A 4 7.79 15.91 6.29
N VAL A 5 6.51 15.68 6.02
CA VAL A 5 5.58 15.20 7.05
C VAL A 5 5.92 13.73 7.25
N PRO A 6 6.45 13.32 8.41
CA PRO A 6 6.66 11.90 8.68
C PRO A 6 5.28 11.28 8.84
N LEU A 7 4.88 10.44 7.89
CA LEU A 7 3.52 9.88 7.90
C LEU A 7 3.39 8.61 8.77
N LEU A 8 4.45 8.15 9.45
CA LEU A 8 4.37 7.01 10.37
C LEU A 8 5.33 7.14 11.56
N ASN A 9 4.80 6.81 12.75
CA ASN A 9 5.61 6.28 13.84
C ASN A 9 6.20 4.95 13.38
N GLU A 10 7.50 4.72 13.57
CA GLU A 10 8.26 3.54 13.12
C GLU A 10 7.78 2.19 13.69
N THR A 11 6.60 2.13 14.31
CA THR A 11 6.11 1.03 15.16
C THR A 11 4.92 0.26 14.59
N GLU A 12 4.26 0.71 13.52
CA GLU A 12 3.11 0.02 12.92
C GLU A 12 3.51 -0.80 11.69
N ALA A 13 4.23 -1.90 11.93
CA ALA A 13 4.37 -2.94 10.92
C ALA A 13 3.00 -3.65 10.75
N LEU A 14 2.38 -3.50 9.58
CA LEU A 14 1.14 -4.21 9.27
C LEU A 14 1.34 -5.73 9.36
N PRO A 15 0.37 -6.48 9.90
CA PRO A 15 0.52 -7.91 10.11
C PRO A 15 0.59 -8.70 8.78
N PRO A 16 1.22 -9.88 8.78
CA PRO A 16 1.15 -10.84 7.68
C PRO A 16 -0.30 -11.19 7.35
N GLY A 17 -0.60 -11.45 6.07
CA GLY A 17 -1.95 -11.84 5.67
C GLY A 17 -2.28 -11.63 4.18
N PRO A 18 -3.53 -11.93 3.80
CA PRO A 18 -4.01 -11.74 2.44
C PRO A 18 -4.12 -10.26 2.10
N VAL A 19 -3.51 -9.84 1.00
CA VAL A 19 -3.46 -8.45 0.54
C VAL A 19 -3.98 -8.33 -0.89
N TYR A 20 -4.75 -7.29 -1.16
CA TYR A 20 -5.17 -6.96 -2.52
C TYR A 20 -4.10 -6.07 -3.15
N LEU A 21 -3.59 -6.46 -4.32
CA LEU A 21 -2.63 -5.67 -5.09
C LEU A 21 -3.35 -5.08 -6.29
N HIS A 22 -3.32 -3.75 -6.40
CA HIS A 22 -3.91 -3.02 -7.52
C HIS A 22 -2.84 -2.18 -8.20
N ASP A 23 -2.63 -2.46 -9.50
CA ASP A 23 -1.61 -1.82 -10.34
C ASP A 23 -0.20 -1.79 -9.73
N VAL A 24 0.08 -2.70 -8.79
CA VAL A 24 1.41 -2.87 -8.20
C VAL A 24 2.26 -3.69 -9.17
N HIS A 25 3.31 -3.08 -9.70
CA HIS A 25 4.25 -3.78 -10.56
C HIS A 25 4.98 -4.91 -9.79
N GLN A 26 5.15 -6.07 -10.41
CA GLN A 26 5.81 -7.24 -9.78
C GLN A 26 7.21 -6.91 -9.25
N LEU A 27 8.00 -6.12 -10.00
CA LEU A 27 9.31 -5.63 -9.55
C LEU A 27 9.28 -4.86 -8.22
N ALA A 28 8.21 -4.10 -7.94
CA ALA A 28 8.08 -3.40 -6.66
C ALA A 28 7.86 -4.39 -5.52
N VAL A 29 7.07 -5.45 -5.75
CA VAL A 29 6.87 -6.53 -4.77
C VAL A 29 8.19 -7.25 -4.49
N GLU A 30 8.94 -7.61 -5.53
CA GLU A 30 10.25 -8.26 -5.40
C GLU A 30 11.25 -7.38 -4.64
N GLN A 31 11.22 -6.06 -4.88
CA GLN A 31 12.02 -5.08 -4.15
C GLN A 31 11.67 -5.09 -2.66
N TYR A 32 10.38 -4.97 -2.30
CA TYR A 32 9.96 -4.96 -0.90
C TYR A 32 10.30 -6.26 -0.18
N GLN A 33 10.20 -7.40 -0.87
CA GLN A 33 10.64 -8.68 -0.34
C GLN A 33 12.14 -8.68 -0.06
N ARG A 34 12.95 -8.19 -0.99
CA ARG A 34 14.40 -8.09 -0.82
C ARG A 34 14.80 -7.14 0.31
N GLU A 35 14.04 -6.07 0.53
CA GLU A 35 14.28 -5.09 1.59
C GLU A 35 13.71 -5.51 2.96
N GLY A 36 13.03 -6.66 3.06
CA GLY A 36 12.36 -7.08 4.30
C GLY A 36 11.14 -6.21 4.66
N ARG A 37 10.66 -5.38 3.74
CA ARG A 37 9.48 -4.51 3.88
C ARG A 37 8.18 -5.20 3.45
N TRP A 38 8.27 -6.47 3.08
CA TRP A 38 7.13 -7.33 2.76
C TRP A 38 6.86 -8.28 3.94
N PRO A 39 5.89 -7.98 4.83
CA PRO A 39 5.71 -8.70 6.09
C PRO A 39 4.99 -10.06 5.90
N GLY A 40 5.31 -10.82 4.85
CA GLY A 40 4.67 -12.10 4.54
C GLY A 40 3.28 -11.97 3.93
N TRP A 41 3.00 -10.87 3.22
CA TRP A 41 1.73 -10.70 2.53
C TRP A 41 1.55 -11.68 1.37
N THR A 42 0.31 -12.10 1.16
CA THR A 42 -0.09 -13.04 0.11
C THR A 42 -1.17 -12.42 -0.76
N ALA A 43 -0.98 -12.39 -2.08
CA ALA A 43 -1.97 -11.78 -2.97
C ALA A 43 -3.32 -12.49 -2.88
N ALA A 44 -4.40 -11.73 -2.73
CA ALA A 44 -5.77 -12.20 -2.64
C ALA A 44 -6.72 -11.27 -3.39
N GLY A 45 -7.87 -11.80 -3.81
CA GLY A 45 -8.95 -10.96 -4.35
C GLY A 45 -9.52 -10.03 -3.26
N ILE A 46 -10.02 -8.87 -3.67
CA ILE A 46 -10.50 -7.79 -2.78
C ILE A 46 -11.45 -8.23 -1.67
N ASN A 47 -12.29 -9.26 -1.89
CA ASN A 47 -13.25 -9.75 -0.91
C ASN A 47 -12.62 -10.59 0.23
N ARG A 48 -11.35 -11.00 0.09
CA ARG A 48 -10.62 -11.81 1.08
C ARG A 48 -9.40 -11.09 1.64
N ALA A 49 -9.09 -9.91 1.11
CA ALA A 49 -7.95 -9.12 1.52
C ALA A 49 -8.23 -8.37 2.83
N GLN A 50 -7.21 -8.28 3.67
CA GLN A 50 -7.22 -7.52 4.93
C GLN A 50 -6.58 -6.14 4.77
N ALA A 51 -5.82 -5.93 3.70
CA ALA A 51 -5.24 -4.65 3.31
C ALA A 51 -5.23 -4.53 1.77
N GLY A 52 -5.14 -3.29 1.26
CA GLY A 52 -4.96 -3.01 -0.16
C GLY A 52 -3.71 -2.20 -0.44
N LEU A 53 -2.89 -2.63 -1.40
CA LEU A 53 -1.78 -1.85 -1.94
C LEU A 53 -2.18 -1.28 -3.29
N PHE A 54 -2.06 0.03 -3.42
CA PHE A 54 -2.41 0.78 -4.62
C PHE A 54 -1.19 1.54 -5.15
N PHE A 55 -0.86 1.37 -6.42
CA PHE A 55 0.12 2.21 -7.10
C PHE A 55 -0.64 3.32 -7.84
N PRO A 56 -0.51 4.60 -7.45
CA PRO A 56 -1.23 5.68 -8.10
C PRO A 56 -0.65 5.96 -9.48
N GLU A 57 -1.10 5.24 -10.50
CA GLU A 57 -0.97 5.64 -11.89
C GLU A 57 -2.09 6.63 -12.23
N MET A 58 -1.78 7.66 -13.02
CA MET A 58 -2.62 8.84 -13.28
C MET A 58 -4.01 8.55 -13.92
N HIS A 59 -4.36 7.28 -14.13
CA HIS A 59 -5.51 6.84 -14.91
C HIS A 59 -6.67 6.18 -14.14
N MET A 60 -6.60 6.00 -12.80
CA MET A 60 -7.62 5.20 -12.10
C MET A 60 -8.22 5.83 -10.84
N LEU A 61 -9.16 6.75 -11.03
CA LEU A 61 -10.02 7.27 -9.95
C LEU A 61 -11.10 6.26 -9.49
N SER A 62 -11.58 5.37 -10.37
CA SER A 62 -12.72 4.49 -10.07
C SER A 62 -12.42 3.42 -9.02
N ASP A 63 -11.24 2.79 -9.10
CA ASP A 63 -10.86 1.71 -8.18
C ASP A 63 -10.33 2.24 -6.85
N GLU A 64 -9.77 3.45 -6.83
CA GLU A 64 -9.42 4.18 -5.61
C GLU A 64 -10.68 4.49 -4.77
N ILE A 65 -11.79 4.88 -5.42
CA ILE A 65 -13.08 5.05 -4.73
C ILE A 65 -13.57 3.73 -4.12
N ALA A 66 -13.46 2.61 -4.85
CA ALA A 66 -13.87 1.30 -4.33
C ALA A 66 -13.04 0.85 -3.11
N LEU A 67 -11.75 1.21 -3.09
CA LEU A 67 -10.87 1.02 -1.94
C LEU A 67 -11.28 1.91 -0.76
N TRP A 68 -11.58 3.19 -0.99
CA TRP A 68 -12.05 4.11 0.05
C TRP A 68 -13.36 3.66 0.69
N GLU A 69 -14.33 3.22 -0.11
CA GLU A 69 -15.61 2.72 0.39
C GLU A 69 -15.44 1.51 1.31
N ARG A 70 -14.41 0.69 1.09
CA ARG A 70 -14.17 -0.54 1.86
C ARG A 70 -13.25 -0.33 3.05
N MET A 71 -12.15 0.40 2.86
CA MET A 71 -11.03 0.47 3.78
C MET A 71 -10.87 1.86 4.45
N GLY A 72 -11.64 2.86 4.03
CA GLY A 72 -11.52 4.23 4.50
C GLY A 72 -10.71 5.12 3.55
N THR A 73 -10.93 6.42 3.65
CA THR A 73 -10.36 7.44 2.73
C THR A 73 -8.95 7.87 3.11
N ALA A 74 -8.49 7.56 4.32
CA ALA A 74 -7.15 7.89 4.79
C ALA A 74 -6.23 6.67 4.63
N PRO A 75 -5.08 6.81 3.97
CA PRO A 75 -4.12 5.73 3.92
C PRO A 75 -3.46 5.51 5.28
N VAL A 76 -3.27 4.24 5.63
CA VAL A 76 -2.57 3.85 6.86
C VAL A 76 -1.07 3.84 6.69
N MET A 77 -0.58 3.74 5.45
CA MET A 77 0.85 3.74 5.13
C MET A 77 1.08 4.17 3.68
N VAL A 78 2.22 4.82 3.42
CA VAL A 78 2.73 5.09 2.08
C VAL A 78 4.12 4.51 1.96
N LEU A 79 4.31 3.55 1.07
CA LEU A 79 5.62 2.98 0.75
C LEU A 79 6.31 3.90 -0.27
N THR A 80 7.55 4.26 0.05
CA THR A 80 8.41 5.11 -0.78
C THR A 80 9.65 4.37 -1.26
N LEU A 81 10.14 4.77 -2.44
CA LEU A 81 11.43 4.43 -3.02
C LEU A 81 12.16 5.74 -3.33
N ASP A 82 13.32 5.99 -2.73
CA ASP A 82 14.10 7.23 -2.90
C ASP A 82 13.23 8.50 -2.76
N ASP A 83 12.42 8.56 -1.70
CA ASP A 83 11.46 9.63 -1.39
C ASP A 83 10.29 9.80 -2.38
N VAL A 84 10.18 8.91 -3.37
CA VAL A 84 9.03 8.86 -4.28
C VAL A 84 7.96 7.92 -3.71
N PRO A 85 6.72 8.39 -3.46
CA PRO A 85 5.62 7.53 -3.05
C PRO A 85 5.27 6.61 -4.22
N VAL A 86 5.51 5.33 -4.01
CA VAL A 86 5.29 4.28 -5.00
C VAL A 86 4.02 3.52 -4.68
N THR A 87 3.69 3.32 -3.40
CA THR A 87 2.48 2.56 -3.05
C THR A 87 1.77 3.16 -1.86
N VAL A 88 0.45 3.26 -1.95
CA VAL A 88 -0.42 3.73 -0.87
C VAL A 88 -1.20 2.53 -0.32
N VAL A 89 -1.22 2.41 1.01
CA VAL A 89 -1.87 1.31 1.71
C VAL A 89 -3.11 1.81 2.43
N TYR A 90 -4.23 1.15 2.19
CA TYR A 90 -5.49 1.34 2.92
C TYR A 90 -5.80 0.09 3.73
N ALA A 91 -6.18 0.28 5.00
CA ALA A 91 -6.62 -0.78 5.90
C ALA A 91 -7.71 -0.24 6.83
N ARG A 92 -8.54 -1.14 7.36
CA ARG A 92 -9.56 -0.84 8.36
C ARG A 92 -9.00 -0.78 9.77
#